data_AF-A0A7C7MBB3-F1
#
_entry.id   AF-A0A7C7MBB3-F1
#
_cell.length_a   1.000
_cell.length_b   1.000
_cell.length_c   1.000
_cell.angle_alpha   90.00
_cell.angle_beta   90.00
_cell.angle_gamma   90.00
#
_symmetry.space_group_name_H-M   'P 1'
#
loop_
_entity.id
_entity.type
_entity.pdbx_description
1 polymer ?
#
loop_
_entity_poly.entity_id
_entity_poly.type
_entity_poly.pdbx_seq_one_letter_code
_entity_poly.pdbx_strand_id
1 'polypeptide(L)'
;MKLVYVMVQYAVGMGMLILSSSVSTAQVYNVGDTISQNDQVTAFEVCYGDYPQDSIRLVDMNGAYNGGDYAITFIAMQVAL
;
A
#
# COMPACT_ATOMS: atom_id res chain seq x y z
N MET A 1 8.56 45.00 -2.21
CA MET A 1 7.46 44.49 -1.33
C MET A 1 6.92 43.14 -1.78
N LYS A 2 6.55 42.96 -3.07
CA LYS A 2 5.97 41.70 -3.58
C LYS A 2 6.93 40.49 -3.52
N LEU A 3 8.22 40.68 -3.84
CA LEU A 3 9.24 39.63 -3.70
C LEU A 3 9.45 39.18 -2.25
N VAL A 4 9.54 40.13 -1.31
CA VAL A 4 9.73 39.83 0.13
C VAL A 4 8.54 39.04 0.67
N TYR A 5 7.32 39.42 0.30
CA TYR A 5 6.10 38.69 0.68
C TYR A 5 6.09 37.25 0.15
N VAL A 6 6.50 37.05 -1.10
CA VAL A 6 6.58 35.72 -1.72
C VAL A 6 7.65 34.86 -1.03
N MET A 7 8.83 35.41 -0.73
CA MET A 7 9.87 34.68 0.01
C MET A 7 9.42 34.29 1.43
N VAL A 8 8.68 35.17 2.11
CA VAL A 8 8.10 34.91 3.43
C VAL A 8 7.03 33.82 3.35
N GLN A 9 6.17 33.83 2.33
CA GLN A 9 5.19 32.75 2.11
C GLN A 9 5.86 31.39 1.87
N TYR A 10 6.90 31.31 1.05
CA TYR A 10 7.61 30.05 0.80
C TYR A 10 8.31 29.52 2.06
N ALA A 11 8.95 30.40 2.84
CA ALA A 11 9.63 30.01 4.08
C ALA A 11 8.64 29.54 5.18
N VAL A 12 7.50 30.23 5.34
CA VAL A 12 6.45 29.83 6.29
C VAL A 12 5.74 28.55 5.84
N GLY A 13 5.49 28.39 4.53
CA GLY A 13 4.88 27.19 3.96
C GLY A 13 5.76 25.94 4.10
N MET A 14 7.07 26.06 3.86
CA MET A 14 8.02 24.96 4.10
C MET A 14 8.17 24.66 5.59
N GLY A 15 8.15 25.67 6.47
CA GLY A 15 8.19 25.50 7.92
C GLY A 15 6.99 24.73 8.47
N MET A 16 5.78 24.99 7.95
CA MET A 16 4.57 24.24 8.32
C MET A 16 4.62 22.75 7.91
N LEU A 17 5.30 22.43 6.81
CA LEU A 17 5.46 21.04 6.35
C LEU A 17 6.41 20.21 7.24
N ILE A 18 7.38 20.86 7.90
CA ILE A 18 8.39 20.20 8.73
C ILE A 18 7.90 19.99 10.17
N LEU A 19 6.93 20.80 10.63
CA LEU A 19 6.36 20.75 11.99
C LEU A 19 5.15 19.81 12.13
N SER A 20 4.62 19.26 11.04
CA SER A 20 3.58 18.24 11.11
C SER A 20 4.20 16.89 11.49
N SER A 21 4.15 16.56 12.78
CA SER A 21 4.50 15.24 13.33
C SER A 21 3.57 14.10 12.89
N SER A 22 2.96 14.24 11.71
CA SER A 22 1.88 13.42 11.17
C SER A 22 2.17 12.97 9.73
N VAL A 23 3.43 12.91 9.31
CA VAL A 23 3.80 11.99 8.23
C VAL A 23 3.72 10.58 8.82
N SER A 24 2.48 10.13 9.02
CA SER A 24 2.18 8.77 9.39
C SER A 24 2.58 7.91 8.20
N THR A 25 3.49 6.98 8.44
CA THR A 25 3.94 6.01 7.45
C THR A 25 2.74 5.29 6.84
N ALA A 26 2.81 5.01 5.53
CA ALA A 26 1.70 4.57 4.68
C ALA A 26 1.04 3.25 5.11
N GLN A 27 0.21 3.28 6.15
CA GLN A 27 -0.57 2.14 6.63
C GLN A 27 -2.02 2.32 6.15
N VAL A 28 -2.38 1.61 5.08
CA VAL A 28 -3.74 1.67 4.47
C VAL A 28 -4.74 0.80 5.23
N TYR A 29 -4.25 -0.24 5.92
CA TYR A 29 -5.06 -1.25 6.62
C TYR A 29 -4.56 -1.49 8.04
N ASN A 30 -5.47 -1.82 8.96
CA ASN A 30 -5.22 -2.22 10.34
C ASN A 30 -5.56 -3.70 10.58
N VAL A 31 -5.16 -4.22 11.73
CA VAL A 31 -5.54 -5.58 12.17
C VAL A 31 -7.05 -5.70 12.26
N GLY A 32 -7.60 -6.66 11.51
CA GLY A 32 -9.05 -6.93 11.45
C GLY A 32 -9.75 -6.30 10.24
N ASP A 33 -9.08 -5.42 9.49
CA ASP A 33 -9.65 -4.86 8.26
C ASP A 33 -9.72 -5.93 7.16
N THR A 34 -10.70 -5.77 6.28
CA THR A 34 -10.82 -6.57 5.04
C THR A 34 -10.19 -5.81 3.89
N ILE A 35 -9.29 -6.47 3.16
CA ILE A 35 -8.63 -5.89 1.97
C ILE A 35 -9.67 -5.64 0.88
N SER A 36 -9.64 -4.46 0.27
CA SER A 36 -10.56 -4.09 -0.82
C SER A 36 -10.38 -5.01 -2.04
N GLN A 37 -11.43 -5.19 -2.85
CA GLN A 37 -11.33 -6.00 -4.06
C GLN A 37 -10.29 -5.44 -5.05
N ASN A 38 -10.20 -4.11 -5.17
CA ASN A 38 -9.22 -3.45 -6.03
C ASN A 38 -7.79 -3.74 -5.59
N ASP A 39 -7.53 -3.79 -4.29
CA ASP A 39 -6.18 -4.10 -3.80
C ASP A 39 -5.90 -5.60 -3.92
N GLN A 40 -6.91 -6.46 -3.82
CA GLN A 40 -6.76 -7.91 -4.01
C GLN A 40 -6.36 -8.31 -5.44
N VAL A 41 -6.70 -7.51 -6.47
CA VAL A 41 -6.31 -7.78 -7.87
C VAL A 41 -4.90 -7.29 -8.20
N THR A 42 -4.19 -6.68 -7.26
CA THR A 42 -2.78 -6.28 -7.44
C THR A 42 -1.91 -7.50 -7.71
N ALA A 43 -1.17 -7.46 -8.81
CA ALA A 43 -0.25 -8.52 -9.21
C ALA A 43 1.12 -8.32 -8.56
N PHE A 44 1.60 -9.36 -7.88
CA PHE A 44 2.94 -9.44 -7.31
C PHE A 44 3.76 -10.45 -8.11
N GLU A 45 5.00 -10.10 -8.47
CA GLU A 45 5.90 -11.00 -9.20
C GLU A 45 6.27 -12.24 -8.37
N VAL A 46 6.34 -13.39 -9.04
CA VAL A 46 6.74 -14.65 -8.40
C VAL A 46 8.22 -14.90 -8.68
N CYS A 47 9.04 -14.85 -7.63
CA CYS A 47 10.47 -15.14 -7.75
C CYS A 47 10.78 -16.66 -7.70
N TYR A 48 9.93 -17.45 -7.05
CA TYR A 48 10.14 -18.88 -6.82
C TYR A 48 8.81 -19.64 -6.83
N GLY A 49 8.82 -20.85 -7.38
CA GLY A 49 7.66 -21.73 -7.48
C GLY A 49 7.16 -21.90 -8.91
N ASP A 50 6.24 -22.85 -9.10
CA ASP A 50 5.54 -23.04 -10.36
C ASP A 50 4.19 -22.31 -10.29
N TYR A 51 4.12 -21.14 -10.91
CA TYR A 51 2.92 -20.31 -10.96
C TYR A 51 2.53 -20.07 -12.42
N PRO A 52 1.28 -20.39 -12.83
CA PRO A 52 0.90 -20.33 -14.24
C PRO A 52 1.01 -18.94 -14.92
N GLN A 53 1.09 -17.86 -14.14
CA GLN A 53 0.99 -16.48 -14.63
C GLN A 53 2.18 -15.61 -14.21
N ASP A 54 3.30 -16.21 -13.76
CA ASP A 54 4.51 -15.54 -13.21
C ASP A 54 4.23 -14.46 -12.14
N SER A 55 2.99 -14.41 -11.66
CA SER A 55 2.47 -13.42 -10.74
C SER A 55 1.39 -14.04 -9.88
N ILE A 56 1.24 -13.49 -8.68
CA ILE A 56 0.25 -13.88 -7.69
C ILE A 56 -0.61 -12.67 -7.32
N ARG A 57 -1.92 -12.87 -7.17
CA ARG A 57 -2.85 -11.86 -6.66
C ARG A 57 -3.62 -12.44 -5.48
N LEU A 58 -3.96 -11.61 -4.49
CA LEU A 58 -4.73 -12.08 -3.34
C LEU A 58 -6.13 -12.56 -3.74
N VAL A 59 -6.69 -12.04 -4.84
CA VAL A 59 -7.98 -12.48 -5.39
C VAL A 59 -7.97 -13.96 -5.80
N ASP A 60 -6.82 -14.51 -6.19
CA ASP A 60 -6.69 -15.91 -6.60
C ASP A 60 -6.91 -16.87 -5.41
N MET A 61 -6.73 -16.37 -4.18
CA MET A 61 -6.93 -17.08 -2.92
C MET A 61 -8.30 -16.79 -2.28
N ASN A 62 -9.10 -15.92 -2.89
CA ASN A 62 -10.41 -15.57 -2.38
C ASN A 62 -11.48 -16.49 -2.97
N GLY A 63 -12.01 -17.39 -2.15
CA GLY A 63 -13.05 -18.35 -2.51
C GLY A 63 -14.29 -17.74 -3.17
N ALA A 64 -14.61 -16.48 -2.88
CA ALA A 64 -15.74 -15.78 -3.51
C ALA A 64 -15.48 -15.41 -4.98
N TYR A 65 -14.21 -15.34 -5.40
CA TYR A 65 -13.81 -14.86 -6.73
C TYR A 65 -12.99 -15.86 -7.55
N ASN A 66 -12.44 -16.90 -6.93
CA ASN A 66 -11.63 -17.93 -7.61
C ASN A 66 -12.44 -19.17 -8.06
N GLY A 67 -13.77 -19.09 -8.07
CA GLY A 67 -14.64 -20.20 -8.48
C GLY A 67 -15.16 -21.08 -7.34
N GLY A 68 -14.93 -20.69 -6.07
CA GLY A 68 -15.38 -21.45 -4.91
C GLY A 68 -14.32 -22.44 -4.38
N ASP A 69 -13.07 -22.28 -4.77
CA ASP A 69 -11.96 -23.12 -4.33
C ASP A 69 -11.37 -22.56 -3.03
N TYR A 70 -11.54 -23.29 -1.93
CA TYR A 70 -11.07 -22.88 -0.61
C TYR A 70 -9.81 -23.66 -0.21
N ALA A 71 -8.73 -22.94 0.03
CA ALA A 71 -7.47 -23.50 0.53
C ALA A 71 -6.94 -22.68 1.71
N ILE A 72 -6.20 -23.33 2.61
CA ILE A 72 -5.46 -22.64 3.66
C ILE A 72 -4.22 -22.00 3.02
N THR A 73 -4.11 -20.68 3.15
CA THR A 73 -2.99 -19.90 2.65
C THR A 73 -2.17 -19.34 3.80
N PHE A 74 -0.85 -19.45 3.70
CA PHE A 74 0.09 -18.77 4.60
C PHE A 74 0.80 -17.65 3.84
N ILE A 75 0.68 -16.41 4.34
CA ILE A 75 1.36 -15.22 3.79
C ILE A 75 2.31 -14.70 4.86
N ALA A 76 3.62 -14.78 4.58
CA ALA A 76 4.62 -14.12 5.39
C ALA A 76 4.91 -12.74 4.80
N MET A 77 4.72 -11.69 5.59
CA MET A 77 5.00 -10.32 5.20
C MET A 77 6.16 -9.79 6.04
N GLN A 78 7.06 -9.06 5.40
CA GLN A 78 8.18 -8.39 6.05
C GLN A 78 8.16 -6.91 5.69
N VAL A 79 8.64 -6.07 6.61
CA VAL A 79 8.87 -4.67 6.29
C VAL A 79 10.06 -4.58 5.33
N ALA A 80 9.97 -3.72 4.31
CA ALA A 80 11.14 -3.36 3.52
C ALA A 80 12.09 -2.57 4.44
N LEU A 81 13.28 -3.14 4.69
CA LEU A 81 14.35 -2.49 5.45
C LEU A 81 15.10 -1.47 4.59
#